data_AF-A0A9E3E3Q7-F1
#
_entry.id   AF-A0A9E3E3Q7-F1
#
_cell.length_a   1.000
_cell.length_b   1.000
_cell.length_c   1.000
_cell.angle_alpha   90.00
_cell.angle_beta   90.00
_cell.angle_gamma   90.00
#
_symmetry.space_group_name_H-M   'P 1'
#
loop_
_entity.id
_entity.type
_entity.pdbx_description
1 polymer ?
#
loop_
_entity_poly.entity_id
_entity_poly.type
_entity_poly.pdbx_seq_one_letter_code
_entity_poly.pdbx_strand_id
1 'polypeptide(L)'
;MASFLAPTPLDIVAAVAWIGAIVTLLGVRSRIRVITGSPQIRDRSAPLVTVIAAALAMCDAFFFSQGVFAIALCLAGLLYYVPRAIGARPDPSLFRLRVVKAAVVTFSGAAAIVVIVAFNNIAEGRAGEVIAAAENFKARFGRYPETLDELVPLFMSEVPKAKPAGMMRTFDYRVLGEEHTLMYTVVPPFGRKVYTFERKRWSALD
;
A
#
# COMPACT_ATOMS: atom_id res chain seq x y z
N MET A 1 27.75 8.24 6.52
CA MET A 1 27.77 7.83 5.09
C MET A 1 27.26 6.39 4.92
N ALA A 2 25.98 6.12 5.20
CA ALA A 2 25.40 4.77 5.05
C ALA A 2 23.90 4.78 4.63
N SER A 3 23.40 5.86 4.03
CA SER A 3 22.00 5.97 3.59
C SER A 3 21.76 5.61 2.11
N PHE A 4 22.82 5.26 1.36
CA PHE A 4 22.74 5.09 -0.09
C PHE A 4 22.20 3.72 -0.56
N LEU A 5 21.91 2.79 0.35
CA LEU A 5 21.40 1.45 0.04
C LEU A 5 19.99 1.19 0.58
N ALA A 6 19.37 2.16 1.27
CA ALA A 6 17.98 2.01 1.67
C ALA A 6 17.11 2.10 0.40
N PRO A 7 16.37 1.05 0.03
CA PRO A 7 15.50 1.10 -1.13
C PRO A 7 14.53 2.27 -0.95
N THR A 8 14.46 3.13 -1.95
CA THR A 8 13.50 4.21 -1.93
C THR A 8 12.10 3.60 -1.92
N PRO A 9 11.10 4.32 -1.40
CA PRO A 9 9.70 3.97 -1.59
C PRO A 9 9.32 3.53 -3.00
N LEU A 10 9.92 4.20 -3.98
CA LEU A 10 9.67 3.96 -5.38
C LEU A 10 10.28 2.62 -5.81
N ASP A 11 11.43 2.25 -5.25
CA ASP A 11 12.07 0.94 -5.45
C ASP A 11 11.24 -0.18 -4.83
N ILE A 12 10.63 0.04 -3.66
CA ILE A 12 9.75 -0.94 -3.01
C ILE A 12 8.49 -1.15 -3.85
N VAL A 13 7.84 -0.07 -4.29
CA VAL A 13 6.66 -0.16 -5.16
C VAL A 13 7.01 -0.82 -6.49
N ALA A 14 8.14 -0.45 -7.10
CA ALA A 14 8.60 -1.03 -8.35
C ALA A 14 8.92 -2.52 -8.19
N ALA A 15 9.58 -2.92 -7.12
CA ALA A 15 9.85 -4.32 -6.81
C ALA A 15 8.56 -5.12 -6.60
N VAL A 16 7.60 -4.58 -5.86
CA VAL A 16 6.29 -5.22 -5.62
C VAL A 16 5.49 -5.33 -6.93
N ALA A 17 5.46 -4.28 -7.74
CA ALA A 17 4.82 -4.29 -9.06
C ALA A 17 5.50 -5.30 -10.01
N TRP A 18 6.82 -5.38 -9.99
CA TRP A 18 7.60 -6.32 -10.80
C TRP A 18 7.36 -7.78 -10.39
N ILE A 19 7.35 -8.07 -9.07
CA ILE A 19 7.00 -9.39 -8.54
C ILE A 19 5.55 -9.74 -8.91
N GLY A 20 4.61 -8.82 -8.73
CA GLY A 20 3.20 -9.01 -9.11
C GLY A 20 3.04 -9.28 -10.61
N ALA A 21 3.80 -8.58 -11.46
CA ALA A 21 3.82 -8.80 -12.91
C ALA A 21 4.42 -10.17 -13.27
N ILE A 22 5.49 -10.61 -12.62
CA ILE A 22 6.07 -11.94 -12.84
C ILE A 22 5.09 -13.02 -12.42
N VAL A 23 4.50 -12.91 -11.24
CA VAL A 23 3.50 -13.86 -10.74
C VAL A 23 2.29 -13.89 -11.67
N THR A 24 1.88 -12.74 -12.20
CA THR A 24 0.82 -12.63 -13.20
C THR A 24 1.19 -13.31 -14.52
N LEU A 25 2.39 -13.05 -15.02
CA LEU A 25 2.92 -13.66 -16.23
C LEU A 25 3.08 -15.18 -16.07
N LEU A 26 3.51 -15.66 -14.90
CA LEU A 26 3.58 -17.08 -14.58
C LEU A 26 2.19 -17.71 -14.51
N GLY A 27 1.20 -17.03 -13.93
CA GLY A 27 -0.21 -17.46 -13.92
C GLY A 27 -0.79 -17.55 -15.33
N VAL A 28 -0.58 -16.53 -16.17
CA VAL A 28 -1.05 -16.47 -17.57
C VAL A 28 -0.30 -17.47 -18.46
N ARG A 29 1.01 -17.66 -18.23
CA ARG A 29 1.86 -18.61 -18.96
C ARG A 29 1.70 -20.05 -18.48
N SER A 30 1.10 -20.28 -17.31
CA SER A 30 0.69 -21.61 -16.84
C SER A 30 -0.50 -22.16 -17.63
N ARG A 31 -0.36 -22.23 -18.95
CA ARG A 31 -1.20 -23.05 -19.83
C ARG A 31 -0.82 -24.52 -19.61
N ILE A 32 -1.05 -25.03 -18.40
CA ILE A 32 -0.77 -26.44 -18.09
C ILE A 32 -1.91 -27.26 -18.72
N ARG A 33 -1.56 -28.09 -19.70
CA ARG A 33 -2.47 -29.11 -20.22
C ARG A 33 -2.57 -30.20 -19.14
N VAL A 34 -3.72 -30.28 -18.49
CA VAL A 34 -4.05 -31.40 -17.60
C VAL A 34 -4.29 -32.61 -18.52
N ILE A 35 -3.44 -33.63 -18.39
CA ILE A 35 -3.59 -34.92 -19.07
C ILE A 35 -4.07 -35.90 -18.00
N THR A 36 -5.34 -35.79 -17.65
CA THR A 36 -6.07 -36.88 -16.98
C THR A 36 -6.95 -37.54 -18.03
N GLY A 37 -7.22 -38.85 -17.92
CA GLY A 37 -8.03 -39.63 -18.86
C GLY A 37 -9.51 -39.21 -18.99
N SER A 38 -9.85 -37.98 -18.61
CA SER A 38 -11.14 -37.30 -18.82
C SER A 38 -10.97 -36.20 -19.88
N PRO A 39 -12.03 -35.82 -20.62
CA PRO A 39 -11.95 -34.79 -21.65
C PRO A 39 -11.21 -33.54 -21.17
N GLN A 40 -10.28 -33.10 -22.01
CA GLN A 40 -9.29 -32.06 -21.72
C GLN A 40 -9.96 -30.68 -21.55
N ILE A 41 -10.50 -30.40 -20.37
CA ILE A 41 -11.13 -29.11 -20.09
C ILE A 41 -10.03 -28.07 -19.86
N ARG A 42 -9.82 -27.20 -20.85
CA ARG A 42 -8.94 -26.03 -20.77
C ARG A 42 -9.41 -25.14 -19.61
N ASP A 43 -8.63 -25.09 -18.53
CA ASP A 43 -8.96 -24.24 -17.39
C ASP A 43 -8.72 -22.75 -17.73
N ARG A 44 -9.76 -22.09 -18.23
CA ARG A 44 -9.76 -20.65 -18.51
C ARG A 44 -9.79 -19.80 -17.23
N SER A 45 -9.98 -20.40 -16.05
CA SER A 45 -10.16 -19.64 -14.80
C SER A 45 -8.85 -19.12 -14.20
N ALA A 46 -7.70 -19.76 -14.46
CA ALA A 46 -6.42 -19.32 -13.90
C ALA A 46 -6.00 -17.88 -14.30
N PRO A 47 -5.99 -17.51 -15.60
CA PRO A 47 -5.67 -16.13 -15.98
C PRO A 47 -6.70 -15.14 -15.45
N LEU A 48 -7.99 -15.51 -15.41
CA LEU A 48 -9.05 -14.67 -14.86
C LEU A 48 -8.82 -14.37 -13.37
N VAL A 49 -8.56 -15.40 -12.55
CA VAL A 49 -8.30 -15.25 -11.11
C VAL A 49 -7.09 -14.35 -10.87
N THR A 50 -6.06 -14.50 -11.70
CA THR A 50 -4.84 -13.70 -11.62
C THR A 50 -5.13 -12.23 -11.90
N VAL A 51 -5.84 -11.93 -12.98
CA VAL A 51 -6.22 -10.56 -13.36
C VAL A 51 -7.11 -9.93 -12.29
N ILE A 52 -8.09 -10.67 -11.77
CA ILE A 52 -8.99 -10.17 -10.72
C ILE A 52 -8.21 -9.91 -9.43
N ALA A 53 -7.34 -10.82 -8.99
CA ALA A 53 -6.54 -10.64 -7.77
C ALA A 53 -5.61 -9.43 -7.88
N ALA A 54 -4.94 -9.26 -9.03
CA ALA A 54 -4.09 -8.11 -9.29
C ALA A 54 -4.89 -6.80 -9.32
N ALA A 55 -6.05 -6.79 -10.02
CA ALA A 55 -6.91 -5.61 -10.09
C ALA A 55 -7.45 -5.21 -8.71
N LEU A 56 -7.89 -6.18 -7.90
CA LEU A 56 -8.36 -5.92 -6.53
C LEU A 56 -7.22 -5.41 -5.64
N ALA A 57 -6.04 -6.02 -5.71
CA ALA A 57 -4.87 -5.57 -4.95
C ALA A 57 -4.43 -4.14 -5.32
N MET A 58 -4.42 -3.82 -6.61
CA MET A 58 -4.14 -2.45 -7.08
C MET A 58 -5.24 -1.47 -6.64
N CYS A 59 -6.50 -1.86 -6.78
CA CYS A 59 -7.62 -1.02 -6.37
C CYS A 59 -7.53 -0.68 -4.87
N ASP A 60 -7.23 -1.68 -4.04
CA ASP A 60 -7.05 -1.48 -2.60
C ASP A 60 -5.83 -0.63 -2.27
N ALA A 61 -4.68 -0.89 -2.89
CA ALA A 61 -3.45 -0.15 -2.58
C ALA A 61 -3.52 1.34 -2.99
N PHE A 62 -4.24 1.67 -4.07
CA PHE A 62 -4.23 3.02 -4.63
C PHE A 62 -5.49 3.84 -4.34
N PHE A 63 -6.67 3.21 -4.31
CA PHE A 63 -7.92 3.96 -4.14
C PHE A 63 -8.38 3.95 -2.69
N PHE A 64 -8.41 2.78 -2.06
CA PHE A 64 -8.96 2.64 -0.71
C PHE A 64 -7.89 2.83 0.36
N SER A 65 -6.66 2.36 0.15
CA SER A 65 -5.58 2.29 1.14
C SER A 65 -6.01 1.67 2.47
N GLN A 66 -7.07 0.85 2.49
CA GLN A 66 -7.61 0.24 3.70
C GLN A 66 -7.00 -1.12 4.01
N GLY A 67 -6.62 -1.87 2.97
CA GLY A 67 -6.08 -3.22 3.12
C GLY A 67 -7.17 -4.29 3.28
N VAL A 68 -8.46 -3.93 3.18
CA VAL A 68 -9.57 -4.88 3.33
C VAL A 68 -9.55 -5.95 2.24
N PHE A 69 -9.40 -5.53 0.97
CA PHE A 69 -9.30 -6.49 -0.13
C PHE A 69 -7.99 -7.27 -0.08
N ALA A 70 -6.89 -6.63 0.35
CA ALA A 70 -5.61 -7.28 0.50
C ALA A 70 -5.65 -8.40 1.55
N ILE A 71 -6.28 -8.15 2.71
CA ILE A 71 -6.52 -9.17 3.73
C ILE A 71 -7.45 -10.26 3.19
N ALA A 72 -8.55 -9.89 2.52
CA ALA A 72 -9.46 -10.86 1.92
C ALA A 72 -8.77 -11.77 0.89
N LEU A 73 -7.87 -11.23 0.07
CA LEU A 73 -7.04 -12.00 -0.86
C LEU A 73 -6.09 -12.94 -0.10
N CYS A 74 -5.39 -12.46 0.92
CA CYS A 74 -4.53 -13.30 1.76
C CYS A 74 -5.32 -14.47 2.37
N LEU A 75 -6.48 -14.20 2.95
CA LEU A 75 -7.36 -15.21 3.54
C LEU A 75 -7.91 -16.17 2.49
N ALA A 76 -8.35 -15.70 1.32
CA ALA A 76 -8.82 -16.55 0.24
C ALA A 76 -7.71 -17.48 -0.27
N GLY A 77 -6.50 -16.96 -0.44
CA GLY A 77 -5.34 -17.75 -0.83
C GLY A 77 -5.01 -18.83 0.19
N LEU A 78 -4.93 -18.47 1.48
CA LEU A 78 -4.51 -19.36 2.56
C LEU A 78 -5.60 -20.34 3.03
N LEU A 79 -6.84 -19.89 3.17
CA LEU A 79 -7.93 -20.69 3.75
C LEU A 79 -8.73 -21.46 2.70
N TYR A 80 -8.79 -20.98 1.45
CA TYR A 80 -9.54 -21.65 0.40
C TYR A 80 -8.62 -22.33 -0.62
N TYR A 81 -7.68 -21.61 -1.22
CA TYR A 81 -6.88 -22.16 -2.31
C TYR A 81 -5.80 -23.15 -1.85
N VAL A 82 -5.14 -22.92 -0.71
CA VAL A 82 -4.13 -23.86 -0.17
C VAL A 82 -4.74 -25.23 0.21
N PRO A 83 -5.82 -25.33 1.02
CA PRO A 83 -6.42 -26.64 1.33
C PRO A 83 -6.92 -27.35 0.08
N ARG A 84 -7.52 -26.60 -0.86
CA ARG A 84 -7.96 -27.13 -2.15
C ARG A 84 -6.79 -27.63 -3.00
N ALA A 85 -5.63 -27.00 -2.93
CA ALA A 85 -4.42 -27.47 -3.57
C ALA A 85 -3.93 -28.77 -2.93
N ILE A 86 -3.84 -28.84 -1.60
CA ILE A 86 -3.42 -30.04 -0.87
C ILE A 86 -4.30 -31.25 -1.22
N GLY A 87 -5.62 -31.07 -1.31
CA GLY A 87 -6.55 -32.14 -1.72
C GLY A 87 -6.38 -32.62 -3.17
N ALA A 88 -5.66 -31.89 -4.02
CA ALA A 88 -5.35 -32.29 -5.40
C ALA A 88 -3.99 -32.98 -5.55
N ARG A 89 -3.25 -33.23 -4.46
CA ARG A 89 -1.93 -33.90 -4.50
C ARG A 89 -1.84 -35.15 -5.37
N PRO A 90 -2.86 -36.04 -5.45
CA PRO A 90 -2.78 -37.24 -6.29
C PRO A 90 -2.65 -36.95 -7.80
N ASP A 91 -3.09 -35.78 -8.26
CA ASP A 91 -2.90 -35.31 -9.64
C ASP A 91 -1.87 -34.17 -9.66
N PRO A 92 -0.61 -34.45 -10.05
CA PRO A 92 0.46 -33.44 -10.03
C PRO A 92 0.15 -32.20 -10.88
N SER A 93 -0.62 -32.36 -11.96
CA SER A 93 -0.95 -31.27 -12.87
C SER A 93 -1.98 -30.33 -12.25
N LEU A 94 -3.01 -30.89 -11.60
CA LEU A 94 -4.03 -30.15 -10.88
C LEU A 94 -3.50 -29.53 -9.59
N PHE A 95 -2.64 -30.25 -8.87
CA PHE A 95 -1.92 -29.74 -7.70
C PHE A 95 -1.13 -28.48 -8.06
N ARG A 96 -0.27 -28.56 -9.07
CA ARG A 96 0.55 -27.42 -9.52
C ARG A 96 -0.31 -26.21 -9.89
N LEU A 97 -1.40 -26.41 -10.62
CA LEU A 97 -2.30 -25.32 -11.01
C LEU A 97 -2.94 -24.63 -9.79
N ARG A 98 -3.40 -25.41 -8.81
CA ARG A 98 -4.03 -24.86 -7.59
C ARG A 98 -3.03 -24.17 -6.69
N VAL A 99 -1.80 -24.68 -6.59
CA VAL A 99 -0.70 -24.01 -5.88
C VAL A 99 -0.39 -22.66 -6.53
N VAL A 100 -0.33 -22.59 -7.86
CA VAL A 100 -0.12 -21.31 -8.56
C VAL A 100 -1.25 -20.34 -8.24
N LYS A 101 -2.53 -20.76 -8.27
CA LYS A 101 -3.65 -19.89 -7.89
C LYS A 101 -3.56 -19.41 -6.44
N ALA A 102 -3.23 -20.31 -5.51
CA ALA A 102 -3.04 -19.98 -4.10
C ALA A 102 -1.92 -18.93 -3.93
N ALA A 103 -0.76 -19.19 -4.54
CA ALA A 103 0.38 -18.29 -4.49
C ALA A 103 0.04 -16.91 -5.07
N VAL A 104 -0.53 -16.87 -6.28
CA VAL A 104 -0.94 -15.60 -6.93
C VAL A 104 -1.85 -14.80 -6.01
N VAL A 105 -2.92 -15.41 -5.51
CA VAL A 105 -3.92 -14.72 -4.68
C VAL A 105 -3.31 -14.23 -3.35
N THR A 106 -2.55 -15.08 -2.65
CA THR A 106 -1.91 -14.69 -1.38
C THR A 106 -0.85 -13.61 -1.59
N PHE A 107 0.03 -13.76 -2.58
CA PHE A 107 1.10 -12.79 -2.82
C PHE A 107 0.57 -11.45 -3.33
N SER A 108 -0.51 -11.42 -4.12
CA SER A 108 -1.17 -10.17 -4.49
C SER A 108 -1.71 -9.41 -3.28
N GLY A 109 -2.34 -10.11 -2.32
CA GLY A 109 -2.78 -9.49 -1.07
C GLY A 109 -1.60 -8.97 -0.24
N ALA A 110 -0.57 -9.79 -0.03
CA ALA A 110 0.60 -9.41 0.74
C ALA A 110 1.33 -8.20 0.12
N ALA A 111 1.47 -8.17 -1.22
CA ALA A 111 2.01 -7.06 -1.98
C ALA A 111 1.26 -5.74 -1.70
N ALA A 112 -0.07 -5.76 -1.74
CA ALA A 112 -0.87 -4.57 -1.45
C ALA A 112 -0.66 -4.07 -0.01
N ILE A 113 -0.61 -4.98 0.98
CA ILE A 113 -0.33 -4.61 2.38
C ILE A 113 1.03 -3.92 2.51
N VAL A 114 2.08 -4.47 1.88
CA VAL A 114 3.43 -3.88 1.91
C VAL A 114 3.43 -2.46 1.33
N VAL A 115 2.73 -2.23 0.21
CA VAL A 115 2.61 -0.90 -0.39
C VAL A 115 1.89 0.07 0.54
N ILE A 116 0.78 -0.35 1.15
CA ILE A 116 0.01 0.48 2.09
C ILE A 116 0.88 0.88 3.30
N VAL A 117 1.59 -0.08 3.90
CA VAL A 117 2.49 0.18 5.04
C VAL A 117 3.62 1.12 4.64
N ALA A 118 4.25 0.89 3.48
CA ALA A 118 5.32 1.75 2.98
C ALA A 118 4.82 3.19 2.79
N PHE A 119 3.64 3.38 2.18
CA PHE A 119 3.05 4.71 1.98
C PHE A 119 2.77 5.44 3.29
N ASN A 120 2.31 4.73 4.32
CA ASN A 120 2.07 5.32 5.63
C ASN A 120 3.37 5.72 6.33
N ASN A 121 4.42 4.88 6.26
CA ASN A 121 5.73 5.21 6.83
C ASN A 121 6.36 6.45 6.17
N ILE A 122 6.19 6.59 4.86
CA ILE A 122 6.67 7.78 4.12
C ILE A 122 5.91 9.03 4.53
N ALA A 123 4.59 8.92 4.67
CA ALA A 123 3.76 10.04 5.11
C ALA A 123 4.16 10.50 6.52
N GLU A 124 4.46 9.57 7.42
CA GLU A 124 4.95 9.89 8.77
C GLU A 124 6.32 10.58 8.74
N GLY A 125 7.26 10.08 7.94
CA GLY A 125 8.58 10.73 7.78
C GLY A 125 8.46 12.16 7.23
N ARG A 126 7.67 12.35 6.17
CA ARG A 126 7.42 13.67 5.56
C ARG A 126 6.66 14.61 6.49
N ALA A 127 5.75 14.09 7.30
CA ALA A 127 5.09 14.89 8.31
C ALA A 127 6.10 15.43 9.33
N GLY A 128 7.08 14.62 9.73
CA GLY A 128 8.19 15.05 10.58
C GLY A 128 8.98 16.23 10.00
N GLU A 129 9.26 16.20 8.69
CA GLU A 129 9.92 17.30 7.99
C GLU A 129 9.09 18.60 8.03
N VAL A 130 7.79 18.52 7.75
CA VAL A 130 6.87 19.66 7.80
C VAL A 130 6.75 20.21 9.23
N ILE A 131 6.64 19.33 10.23
CA ILE A 131 6.55 19.73 11.64
C ILE A 131 7.83 20.47 12.06
N ALA A 132 9.01 19.95 11.71
CA ALA A 132 10.28 20.60 12.02
C ALA A 132 10.39 21.98 11.38
N ALA A 133 9.94 22.13 10.12
CA ALA A 133 9.91 23.42 9.43
C ALA A 133 8.98 24.43 10.14
N ALA A 134 7.79 24.00 10.57
CA ALA A 134 6.85 24.84 11.31
C ALA A 134 7.33 25.23 12.71
N GLU A 135 8.05 24.35 13.42
CA GLU A 135 8.69 24.70 14.68
C GLU A 135 9.80 25.75 14.48
N ASN A 136 10.60 25.63 13.42
CA ASN A 136 11.61 26.64 13.08
C ASN A 136 10.96 27.98 12.69
N PHE A 137 9.84 27.95 11.99
CA PHE A 137 9.03 29.13 11.69
C PHE A 137 8.61 29.84 12.98
N LYS A 138 8.07 29.08 13.95
CA LYS A 138 7.70 29.62 15.25
C LYS A 138 8.87 30.17 16.05
N ALA A 139 10.02 29.48 16.03
CA ALA A 139 11.21 29.98 16.71
C ALA A 139 11.66 31.35 16.16
N ARG A 140 11.47 31.60 14.86
CA ARG A 140 11.88 32.85 14.20
C ARG A 140 10.85 33.97 14.32
N PHE A 141 9.57 33.66 14.17
CA PHE A 141 8.49 34.66 14.08
C PHE A 141 7.59 34.74 15.32
N GLY A 142 7.80 33.86 16.30
CA GLY A 142 7.01 33.82 17.54
C GLY A 142 5.62 33.19 17.42
N ARG A 143 5.20 32.77 16.21
CA ARG A 143 3.91 32.13 15.93
C ARG A 143 4.07 30.95 14.97
N TYR A 144 3.14 30.00 14.97
CA TYR A 144 3.06 29.00 13.91
C TYR A 144 2.56 29.64 12.59
N PRO A 145 2.81 29.00 11.43
CA PRO A 145 2.29 29.48 10.15
C PRO A 145 0.77 29.31 10.09
N GLU A 146 0.06 30.20 9.39
CA GLU A 146 -1.38 30.08 9.13
C GLU A 146 -1.65 29.07 8.00
N THR A 147 -0.72 28.97 7.05
CA THR A 147 -0.75 27.99 5.96
C THR A 147 0.62 27.34 5.75
N LEU A 148 0.64 26.12 5.21
CA LEU A 148 1.91 25.44 4.92
C LEU A 148 2.77 26.17 3.87
N ASP A 149 2.17 27.01 3.04
CA ASP A 149 2.89 27.78 2.02
C ASP A 149 3.83 28.83 2.63
N GLU A 150 3.56 29.31 3.84
CA GLU A 150 4.46 30.23 4.57
C GLU A 150 5.81 29.59 4.94
N LEU A 151 5.89 28.26 4.91
CA LEU A 151 7.15 27.54 5.13
C LEU A 151 8.09 27.66 3.93
N VAL A 152 7.56 27.98 2.75
CA VAL A 152 8.28 28.02 1.48
C VAL A 152 8.61 29.48 1.10
N PRO A 153 9.82 29.75 0.55
CA PRO A 153 10.96 28.85 0.37
C PRO A 153 11.91 28.82 1.58
N LEU A 154 11.62 29.59 2.64
CA LEU A 154 12.60 29.94 3.67
C LEU A 154 12.98 28.78 4.61
N PHE A 155 12.01 27.89 4.92
CA PHE A 155 12.22 26.75 5.81
C PHE A 155 12.23 25.42 5.06
N MET A 156 11.62 25.38 3.87
CA MET A 156 11.66 24.24 2.96
C MET A 156 11.46 24.68 1.51
N SER A 157 11.98 23.91 0.55
CA SER A 157 11.90 24.25 -0.88
C SER A 157 10.49 24.10 -1.46
N GLU A 158 9.75 23.10 -0.98
CA GLU A 158 8.35 22.84 -1.30
C GLU A 158 7.71 22.05 -0.16
N VAL A 159 6.39 22.12 -0.03
CA VAL A 159 5.64 21.29 0.94
C VAL A 159 5.49 19.89 0.34
N PRO A 160 6.07 18.84 0.95
CA PRO A 160 5.99 17.50 0.39
C PRO A 160 4.56 16.96 0.47
N LYS A 161 4.16 16.18 -0.53
CA LYS A 161 2.92 15.39 -0.47
C LYS A 161 3.07 14.30 0.59
N ALA A 162 2.08 14.13 1.47
CA ALA A 162 2.02 13.04 2.45
C ALA A 162 2.28 11.66 1.81
N LYS A 163 1.54 11.29 0.76
CA LYS A 163 1.70 9.99 0.08
C LYS A 163 2.20 10.13 -1.37
N PRO A 164 3.05 9.19 -1.85
CA PRO A 164 3.57 9.22 -3.22
C PRO A 164 2.53 8.84 -4.29
N ALA A 165 1.43 8.19 -3.94
CA ALA A 165 0.33 7.87 -4.85
C ALA A 165 -1.01 7.75 -4.08
N GLY A 166 -2.13 7.70 -4.82
CA GLY A 166 -3.48 7.45 -4.31
C GLY A 166 -4.41 8.67 -4.18
N MET A 167 -5.61 8.44 -3.64
CA MET A 167 -6.62 9.44 -3.31
C MET A 167 -6.33 9.91 -1.86
N MET A 168 -6.17 11.21 -1.59
CA MET A 168 -5.68 11.77 -0.30
C MET A 168 -4.15 11.73 -0.09
N ARG A 169 -3.42 12.39 -0.99
CA ARG A 169 -1.94 12.46 -0.96
C ARG A 169 -1.38 13.70 -0.25
N THR A 170 -2.21 14.68 0.06
CA THR A 170 -1.77 15.96 0.62
C THR A 170 -1.88 15.94 2.15
N PHE A 171 -1.07 16.77 2.80
CA PHE A 171 -1.34 17.14 4.18
C PHE A 171 -2.53 18.11 4.22
N ASP A 172 -3.35 17.96 5.25
CA ASP A 172 -4.38 18.94 5.61
C ASP A 172 -3.86 19.69 6.84
N TYR A 173 -3.74 21.01 6.73
CA TYR A 173 -3.29 21.86 7.82
C TYR A 173 -4.43 22.79 8.21
N ARG A 174 -4.77 22.79 9.49
CA ARG A 174 -5.90 23.56 10.00
C ARG A 174 -5.50 24.34 11.24
N VAL A 175 -5.96 25.59 11.26
CA VAL A 175 -5.87 26.48 12.41
C VAL A 175 -7.26 26.62 12.98
N LEU A 176 -7.45 26.26 14.25
CA LEU A 176 -8.72 26.39 14.96
C LEU A 176 -8.49 27.13 16.28
N GLY A 177 -8.82 28.42 16.29
CA GLY A 177 -8.48 29.30 17.40
C GLY A 177 -6.97 29.41 17.54
N GLU A 178 -6.44 29.01 18.69
CA GLU A 178 -4.98 29.00 18.95
C GLU A 178 -4.32 27.65 18.66
N GLU A 179 -5.08 26.63 18.25
CA GLU A 179 -4.53 25.30 17.97
C GLU A 179 -4.22 25.12 16.48
N HIS A 180 -2.99 24.69 16.20
CA HIS A 180 -2.53 24.35 14.86
C HIS A 180 -2.44 22.83 14.75
N THR A 181 -2.97 22.30 13.64
CA THR A 181 -3.01 20.86 13.42
C THR A 181 -2.53 20.49 12.03
N LEU A 182 -1.61 19.52 11.96
CA LEU A 182 -1.22 18.86 10.72
C LEU A 182 -1.86 17.48 10.67
N MET A 183 -2.52 17.16 9.56
CA MET A 183 -3.27 15.92 9.41
C MET A 183 -2.94 15.22 8.09
N TYR A 184 -2.95 13.89 8.11
CA TYR A 184 -3.01 13.08 6.91
C TYR A 184 -3.82 11.80 7.15
N THR A 185 -4.36 11.26 6.07
CA THR A 185 -5.20 10.05 6.12
C THR A 185 -4.35 8.79 6.01
N VAL A 186 -4.36 7.95 7.06
CA VAL A 186 -3.70 6.64 7.06
C VAL A 186 -4.56 5.64 6.29
N VAL A 187 -5.88 5.59 6.58
CA VAL A 187 -6.83 4.59 6.06
C VAL A 187 -8.18 5.23 5.63
N PRO A 188 -8.31 5.77 4.40
CA PRO A 188 -9.54 6.41 3.93
C PRO A 188 -10.79 5.53 4.10
N PRO A 189 -11.97 6.08 4.48
CA PRO A 189 -12.24 7.48 4.84
C PRO A 189 -11.90 7.83 6.31
N PHE A 190 -11.34 6.90 7.08
CA PHE A 190 -11.07 7.03 8.52
C PHE A 190 -9.56 7.10 8.81
N GLY A 191 -9.18 6.90 10.08
CA GLY A 191 -7.78 6.70 10.47
C GLY A 191 -6.92 7.92 10.16
N ARG A 192 -7.43 9.12 10.49
CA ARG A 192 -6.68 10.36 10.30
C ARG A 192 -5.69 10.52 11.44
N LYS A 193 -4.41 10.61 11.11
CA LYS A 193 -3.37 10.98 12.09
C LYS A 193 -3.33 12.50 12.15
N VAL A 194 -3.52 13.05 13.35
CA VAL A 194 -3.52 14.49 13.62
C VAL A 194 -2.40 14.80 14.59
N TYR A 195 -1.51 15.69 14.20
CA TYR A 195 -0.50 16.26 15.08
C TYR A 195 -0.94 17.64 15.54
N THR A 196 -1.04 17.84 16.86
CA THR A 196 -1.30 19.15 17.45
C THR A 196 0.03 19.78 17.84
N PHE A 197 0.33 20.96 17.28
CA PHE A 197 1.63 21.61 17.47
C PHE A 197 1.83 22.10 18.90
N GLU A 198 0.80 22.67 19.52
CA GLU A 198 0.85 23.23 20.88
C GLU A 198 1.13 22.13 21.91
N ARG A 199 0.54 20.95 21.70
CA ARG A 199 0.67 19.80 22.60
C ARG A 199 1.81 18.86 22.21
N LYS A 200 2.47 19.12 21.07
CA LYS A 200 3.54 18.31 20.48
C LYS A 200 3.24 16.81 20.47
N ARG A 201 2.01 16.45 20.09
CA ARG A 201 1.53 15.07 20.18
C ARG A 201 0.74 14.65 18.96
N TRP A 202 0.91 13.38 18.61
CA TRP A 202 0.04 12.69 17.69
C TRP A 202 -1.23 12.22 18.38
N SER A 203 -2.34 12.33 17.69
CA SER A 203 -3.64 11.74 18.04
C SER A 203 -4.24 11.08 16.80
N ALA A 204 -5.10 10.11 17.02
CA ALA A 204 -5.95 9.56 15.98
C ALA A 204 -7.31 10.26 16.05
N LEU A 205 -7.81 10.65 14.89
CA LEU A 205 -9.17 11.13 14.71
C LEU A 205 -9.92 10.06 13.89
N ASP A 206 -11.12 9.72 14.37
CA ASP A 206 -12.02 8.63 13.96
C ASP A 206 -11.89 7.31 14.73
#